data_AF-A0A4Y2PIE9-F1
#
_entry.id   AF-A0A4Y2PIE9-F1
#
_cell.length_a   1.000
_cell.length_b   1.000
_cell.length_c   1.000
_cell.angle_alpha   90.00
_cell.angle_beta   90.00
_cell.angle_gamma   90.00
#
_symmetry.space_group_name_H-M   'P 1'
#
loop_
_entity.id
_entity.type
_entity.pdbx_description
1 polymer ?
#
loop_
_entity_poly.entity_id
_entity_poly.type
_entity_poly.pdbx_seq_one_letter_code
_entity_poly.pdbx_strand_id
1 'polypeptide(L)'
;MLGIYYLCKKYETPGSIGNKRGRDRKPKAIKEIAAKLDIKEEIPRVCRLQTSRNNVPDSTEEEYYRRSAYVPYLDDFCNSLKERFESHKETIASLQHILPEFCTKRDFYSLEAAFSFYEEYLSHKEVVQSEFMSWKEKWS
;
A
#
# COMPACT_ATOMS: atom_id res chain seq x y z
N MET A 1 26.39 7.90 -5.06
CA MET A 1 26.68 6.71 -4.22
C MET A 1 26.33 6.87 -2.74
N LEU A 2 26.03 8.07 -2.21
CA LEU A 2 25.70 8.26 -0.78
C LEU A 2 24.20 8.04 -0.43
N GLY A 3 23.29 8.08 -1.41
CA GLY A 3 21.85 8.00 -1.16
C GLY A 3 21.31 6.61 -0.79
N ILE A 4 21.91 5.53 -1.31
CA ILE A 4 21.42 4.15 -1.07
C ILE A 4 22.00 3.57 0.22
N TYR A 5 23.23 3.97 0.57
CA TYR A 5 23.85 3.59 1.85
C TYR A 5 23.07 4.15 3.05
N TYR A 6 22.46 5.33 2.89
CA TYR A 6 21.60 5.93 3.92
C TYR A 6 20.27 5.18 4.14
N LEU A 7 19.70 4.57 3.09
CA LEU A 7 18.50 3.76 3.21
C LEU A 7 18.78 2.45 3.95
N CYS A 8 19.87 1.74 3.65
CA CYS A 8 20.27 0.54 4.40
C CYS A 8 20.57 0.84 5.87
N LYS A 9 21.29 1.92 6.18
CA LYS A 9 21.62 2.26 7.57
C LYS A 9 20.42 2.73 8.40
N LYS A 10 19.40 3.33 7.79
CA LYS A 10 18.18 3.78 8.51
C LYS A 10 17.35 2.59 9.02
N TYR A 11 17.49 1.42 8.41
CA TYR A 11 16.83 0.19 8.87
C TYR A 11 17.70 -0.65 9.82
N GLU A 12 18.92 -0.21 10.12
CA GLU A 12 19.78 -0.82 11.15
C GLU A 12 19.60 -0.08 12.50
N THR A 13 18.51 -0.46 13.20
CA THR A 13 18.17 -0.23 14.63
C THR A 13 17.71 1.19 15.03
N PRO A 14 16.64 1.39 15.85
CA PRO A 14 16.25 0.67 17.06
C PRO A 14 14.72 0.38 17.12
N GLY A 15 14.33 -0.86 16.87
CA GLY A 15 12.96 -1.33 17.02
C GLY A 15 12.93 -2.66 17.75
N SER A 16 13.26 -2.64 19.04
CA SER A 16 12.91 -3.72 19.95
C SER A 16 11.39 -3.74 20.12
N ILE A 17 10.67 -4.20 19.09
CA ILE A 17 9.28 -4.63 19.26
C ILE A 17 9.37 -6.01 19.90
N GLY A 18 9.30 -6.00 21.23
CA GLY A 18 9.28 -7.15 22.12
C GLY A 18 8.05 -8.03 21.96
N ASN A 19 7.73 -8.46 20.74
CA ASN A 19 6.78 -9.53 20.50
C ASN A 19 7.47 -10.67 19.75
N LYS A 20 7.96 -11.64 20.53
CA LYS A 20 8.61 -12.86 20.03
C LYS A 20 7.60 -13.96 19.64
N ARG A 21 6.29 -13.72 19.75
CA ARG A 21 5.28 -14.80 19.62
C ARG A 21 4.78 -15.08 18.19
N GLY A 22 5.26 -14.37 17.17
CA GLY A 22 4.76 -14.51 15.79
C GLY A 22 5.80 -14.72 14.70
N ARG A 23 7.11 -14.73 15.01
CA ARG A 23 8.17 -14.63 13.99
C ARG A 23 8.53 -15.95 13.29
N ASP A 24 8.32 -17.10 13.94
CA ASP A 24 8.86 -18.37 13.42
C ASP A 24 7.81 -19.26 12.72
N ARG A 25 6.55 -18.81 12.65
CA ARG A 25 5.53 -19.52 11.87
C ARG A 25 5.57 -19.05 10.43
N LYS A 26 6.43 -19.67 9.61
CA LYS A 26 6.22 -19.68 8.15
C LYS A 26 4.76 -20.13 7.93
N PRO A 27 3.94 -19.40 7.16
CA PRO A 27 2.58 -19.82 6.89
C PRO A 27 2.63 -21.26 6.34
N LYS A 28 1.95 -22.20 7.00
CA LYS A 28 1.94 -23.61 6.57
C LYS A 28 1.66 -23.75 5.07
N ALA A 29 0.80 -22.87 4.55
CA ALA A 29 0.46 -22.73 3.15
C ALA A 29 1.67 -22.52 2.21
N ILE A 30 2.68 -21.72 2.58
CA ILE A 30 3.81 -21.43 1.67
C ILE A 30 4.69 -22.66 1.51
N LYS A 31 5.00 -23.37 2.60
CA LYS A 31 5.78 -24.61 2.56
C LYS A 31 5.07 -25.70 1.76
N GLU A 32 3.75 -25.79 1.92
CA GLU A 32 2.92 -26.74 1.16
C GLU A 32 2.88 -26.41 -0.34
N ILE A 33 2.82 -25.13 -0.71
CA ILE A 33 2.88 -24.69 -2.11
C ILE A 33 4.27 -24.96 -2.71
N ALA A 34 5.34 -24.62 -1.99
CA ALA A 34 6.71 -24.88 -2.43
C ALA A 34 6.96 -26.38 -2.65
N ALA A 35 6.49 -27.23 -1.73
CA ALA A 35 6.57 -28.68 -1.86
C ALA A 35 5.77 -29.23 -3.06
N LYS A 36 4.57 -28.67 -3.33
CA LYS A 36 3.77 -29.05 -4.51
C LYS A 36 4.43 -28.66 -5.83
N LEU A 37 5.18 -27.56 -5.84
CA LEU A 37 5.86 -27.04 -7.02
C LEU A 37 7.31 -27.53 -7.15
N ASP A 38 7.78 -28.37 -6.23
CA ASP A 38 9.17 -28.84 -6.13
C ASP A 38 10.20 -27.69 -6.14
N ILE A 39 9.84 -26.58 -5.49
CA ILE A 39 10.70 -25.40 -5.39
C ILE A 39 11.55 -25.52 -4.12
N LYS A 40 12.86 -25.62 -4.31
CA LYS A 40 13.82 -25.57 -3.20
C LYS A 40 14.11 -24.11 -2.81
N GLU A 41 13.99 -23.79 -1.53
CA GLU A 41 14.43 -22.50 -0.98
C GLU A 41 15.97 -22.49 -0.99
N GLU A 42 16.58 -21.91 -2.02
CA GLU A 42 18.02 -21.68 -2.10
C GLU A 42 18.32 -20.23 -2.47
N ILE A 43 19.42 -19.70 -1.95
CA ILE A 43 19.94 -18.39 -2.37
C ILE A 43 20.55 -18.55 -3.76
N PRO A 44 20.18 -17.71 -4.75
CA PRO A 44 20.80 -17.73 -6.06
C PRO A 44 22.31 -17.49 -5.97
N ARG A 45 23.07 -18.01 -6.93
CA ARG A 45 24.53 -17.79 -6.95
C ARG A 45 24.84 -16.29 -6.95
N VAL A 46 25.60 -15.86 -5.95
CA VAL A 46 26.05 -14.48 -5.82
C VAL A 46 27.43 -14.31 -6.46
N CYS A 47 27.56 -13.39 -7.41
CA CYS A 47 28.86 -13.04 -8.01
C CYS A 47 29.65 -12.13 -7.07
N ARG A 48 30.97 -12.33 -6.96
CA ARG A 48 31.84 -11.50 -6.08
C ARG A 48 31.78 -10.01 -6.42
N LEU A 49 31.54 -9.69 -7.69
CA LEU A 49 31.39 -8.33 -8.20
C LEU A 49 30.04 -8.25 -8.93
N GLN A 50 29.10 -7.51 -8.37
CA GLN A 50 27.83 -7.18 -9.01
C GLN A 50 27.75 -5.66 -9.13
N THR A 51 27.58 -5.15 -10.35
CA THR A 51 27.61 -3.71 -10.65
C THR A 51 26.24 -3.04 -10.49
N SER A 52 25.16 -3.80 -10.61
CA SER A 52 23.79 -3.25 -10.65
C SER A 52 22.99 -3.43 -9.35
N ARG A 53 23.37 -4.39 -8.49
CA ARG A 53 22.77 -4.58 -7.16
C ARG A 53 23.85 -4.97 -6.16
N ASN A 54 23.69 -4.53 -4.91
CA ASN A 54 24.60 -4.93 -3.84
C ASN A 54 24.37 -6.39 -3.46
N ASN A 55 25.46 -7.09 -3.15
CA ASN A 55 25.40 -8.37 -2.44
C ASN A 55 24.95 -8.07 -1.00
N VAL A 56 23.67 -8.30 -0.76
CA VAL A 56 23.09 -8.08 0.57
C VAL A 56 23.66 -9.14 1.50
N PRO A 57 24.23 -8.77 2.67
CA PRO A 57 24.64 -9.76 3.64
C PRO A 57 23.41 -10.48 4.18
N ASP A 58 23.48 -11.80 4.21
CA ASP A 58 22.40 -12.69 4.62
C ASP A 58 22.95 -13.83 5.49
N SER A 59 22.17 -14.22 6.50
CA SER A 59 22.47 -15.37 7.37
C SER A 59 21.60 -16.58 7.04
N THR A 60 20.51 -16.37 6.29
CA THR A 60 19.50 -17.36 5.89
C THR A 60 18.87 -16.98 4.55
N GLU A 61 18.33 -17.96 3.84
CA GLU A 61 17.64 -17.75 2.56
C GLU A 61 16.46 -16.79 2.70
N GLU A 62 15.74 -16.88 3.82
CA GLU A 62 14.62 -16.00 4.15
C GLU A 62 15.07 -14.54 4.28
N GLU A 63 16.19 -14.30 4.96
CA GLU A 63 16.74 -12.96 5.12
C GLU A 63 17.19 -12.37 3.78
N TYR A 64 17.80 -13.19 2.92
CA TYR A 64 18.17 -12.80 1.56
C TYR A 64 16.96 -12.33 0.75
N TYR A 65 15.90 -13.14 0.64
CA TYR A 65 14.71 -12.80 -0.16
C TYR A 65 13.92 -11.64 0.46
N ARG A 66 13.90 -11.55 1.79
CA ARG A 66 13.27 -10.42 2.48
C ARG A 66 13.92 -9.10 2.08
N ARG A 67 15.25 -9.03 2.08
CA ARG A 67 15.99 -7.79 1.80
C ARG A 67 16.11 -7.49 0.30
N SER A 68 16.32 -8.51 -0.53
CA SER A 68 16.59 -8.34 -1.96
C SER A 68 15.34 -8.18 -2.83
N ALA A 69 14.20 -8.72 -2.39
CA ALA A 69 12.95 -8.72 -3.15
C ALA A 69 11.79 -8.11 -2.37
N TYR A 70 11.50 -8.62 -1.18
CA TYR A 70 10.27 -8.26 -0.47
C TYR A 70 10.23 -6.79 -0.01
N VAL A 71 11.29 -6.30 0.63
CA VAL A 71 11.36 -4.90 1.09
C VAL A 71 11.30 -3.92 -0.09
N PRO A 72 12.13 -4.05 -1.15
CA PRO A 72 12.03 -3.19 -2.33
C PRO A 72 10.64 -3.21 -2.96
N TYR A 73 10.03 -4.39 -3.09
CA TYR A 73 8.68 -4.52 -3.61
C TYR A 73 7.65 -3.78 -2.75
N LEU A 74 7.72 -3.90 -1.42
CA LEU A 74 6.81 -3.18 -0.54
C LEU A 74 7.00 -1.66 -0.63
N ASP A 75 8.24 -1.19 -0.72
CA ASP A 75 8.55 0.24 -0.88
C ASP A 75 7.97 0.76 -2.21
N ASP A 76 8.22 0.04 -3.32
CA ASP A 76 7.70 0.38 -4.64
C ASP A 76 6.17 0.34 -4.70
N PHE A 77 5.56 -0.65 -4.06
CA PHE A 77 4.10 -0.75 -3.94
C PHE A 77 3.53 0.42 -3.15
N CYS A 78 4.13 0.78 -2.01
CA CYS A 78 3.71 1.93 -1.22
C CYS A 78 3.88 3.23 -2.00
N ASN A 79 4.97 3.41 -2.73
CA ASN A 79 5.20 4.58 -3.57
C ASN A 79 4.18 4.65 -4.70
N SER A 80 3.88 3.52 -5.36
CA SER A 80 2.86 3.45 -6.41
C SER A 80 1.48 3.86 -5.89
N LEU A 81 1.11 3.44 -4.67
CA LEU A 81 -0.14 3.87 -4.04
C LEU A 81 -0.12 5.37 -3.72
N LYS A 82 0.98 5.89 -3.17
CA LYS A 82 1.11 7.32 -2.89
C LYS A 82 1.01 8.14 -4.16
N GLU A 83 1.81 7.86 -5.18
CA GLU A 83 1.79 8.57 -6.46
C GLU A 83 0.42 8.56 -7.10
N ARG A 84 -0.31 7.45 -7.02
CA ARG A 84 -1.66 7.33 -7.60
C ARG A 84 -2.73 8.12 -6.84
N PHE A 85 -2.64 8.21 -5.52
CA PHE A 85 -3.72 8.74 -4.68
C PHE A 85 -3.43 10.11 -4.07
N GLU A 86 -2.18 10.55 -4.01
CA GLU A 86 -1.81 11.84 -3.39
C GLU A 86 -2.45 13.02 -4.12
N SER A 87 -2.47 13.01 -5.46
CA SER A 87 -3.09 14.07 -6.27
C SER A 87 -4.61 14.15 -6.12
N HIS A 88 -5.27 13.02 -5.86
CA HIS A 88 -6.74 12.91 -5.79
C HIS A 88 -7.26 12.76 -4.36
N LYS A 89 -6.42 13.00 -3.35
CA LYS A 89 -6.74 12.76 -1.94
C LYS A 89 -8.01 13.49 -1.50
N GLU A 90 -8.13 14.77 -1.85
CA GLU A 90 -9.30 15.59 -1.51
C GLU A 90 -10.55 15.11 -2.26
N THR A 91 -10.43 14.76 -3.54
CA THR A 91 -11.52 14.20 -4.34
C THR A 91 -12.03 12.88 -3.75
N ILE A 92 -11.13 11.99 -3.33
CA ILE A 92 -11.48 10.69 -2.73
C ILE A 92 -12.10 10.89 -1.33
N ALA A 93 -11.53 11.78 -0.53
CA ALA A 93 -12.07 12.16 0.77
C ALA A 93 -13.44 12.84 0.67
N SER A 94 -13.73 13.46 -0.46
CA SER A 94 -15.04 14.02 -0.76
C SER A 94 -16.00 12.90 -1.21
N LEU A 95 -15.59 12.04 -2.16
CA LEU A 95 -16.40 10.92 -2.69
C LEU A 95 -16.92 9.94 -1.64
N GLN A 96 -16.18 9.70 -0.55
CA GLN A 96 -16.66 8.82 0.54
C GLN A 96 -17.98 9.30 1.15
N HIS A 97 -18.34 10.59 1.03
CA HIS A 97 -19.59 11.14 1.55
C HIS A 97 -20.82 10.69 0.77
N ILE A 98 -20.66 10.05 -0.39
CA ILE A 98 -21.73 9.37 -1.12
C ILE A 98 -22.13 8.06 -0.44
N LEU A 99 -21.25 7.45 0.36
CA LEU A 99 -21.55 6.17 1.01
C LEU A 99 -22.61 6.36 2.11
N PRO A 100 -23.53 5.38 2.30
CA PRO A 100 -24.64 5.50 3.26
C PRO A 100 -24.21 5.90 4.68
N GLU A 101 -23.12 5.32 5.17
CA GLU A 101 -22.58 5.55 6.52
C GLU A 101 -22.12 7.00 6.77
N PHE A 102 -21.77 7.72 5.71
CA PHE A 102 -21.25 9.09 5.78
C PHE A 102 -22.24 10.13 5.26
N CYS A 103 -23.07 9.78 4.27
CA CYS A 103 -24.07 10.64 3.65
C CYS A 103 -25.06 11.20 4.69
N THR A 104 -25.49 10.38 5.65
CA THR A 104 -26.42 10.79 6.73
C THR A 104 -25.83 11.86 7.65
N LYS A 105 -24.50 11.89 7.83
CA LYS A 105 -23.81 12.73 8.82
C LYS A 105 -23.23 14.02 8.25
N ARG A 106 -23.19 14.17 6.92
CA ARG A 106 -22.53 15.29 6.24
C ARG A 106 -23.51 16.10 5.39
N ASP A 107 -23.08 17.28 4.97
CA ASP A 107 -23.81 18.14 4.05
C ASP A 107 -23.35 17.93 2.61
N PHE A 108 -24.09 18.50 1.66
CA PHE A 108 -23.71 18.45 0.25
C PHE A 108 -22.39 19.18 -0.03
N TYR A 109 -22.06 20.23 0.73
CA TYR A 109 -20.81 20.98 0.56
C TYR A 109 -19.56 20.12 0.79
N SER A 110 -19.67 19.05 1.59
CA SER A 110 -18.59 18.06 1.72
C SER A 110 -18.26 17.33 0.41
N LEU A 111 -19.16 17.36 -0.58
CA LEU A 111 -18.96 16.80 -1.92
C LEU A 111 -18.30 17.76 -2.93
N GLU A 112 -17.96 18.99 -2.55
CA GLU A 112 -17.50 20.02 -3.50
C GLU A 112 -16.27 19.57 -4.30
N ALA A 113 -15.25 18.98 -3.66
CA ALA A 113 -14.04 18.54 -4.34
C ALA A 113 -14.29 17.36 -5.30
N ALA A 114 -15.25 16.48 -4.99
CA ALA A 114 -15.69 15.43 -5.91
C ALA A 114 -16.50 16.01 -7.07
N PHE A 115 -17.42 16.93 -6.78
CA PHE A 115 -18.25 17.58 -7.79
C PHE A 115 -17.40 18.35 -8.81
N SER A 116 -16.46 19.20 -8.37
CA SER A 116 -15.57 19.95 -9.27
C SER A 116 -14.69 19.03 -10.13
N PHE A 117 -14.28 17.88 -9.61
CA PHE A 117 -13.45 16.94 -10.38
C PHE A 117 -14.26 16.24 -11.48
N TYR A 118 -15.54 15.93 -11.24
CA TYR A 118 -16.41 15.22 -12.18
C TYR A 118 -17.43 16.13 -12.87
N GLU A 119 -17.29 17.45 -12.79
CA GLU A 119 -18.28 18.43 -13.27
C GLU A 119 -18.66 18.19 -14.74
N GLU A 120 -17.68 17.85 -15.59
CA GLU A 120 -17.90 17.54 -17.02
C GLU A 120 -18.85 16.35 -17.25
N TYR A 121 -18.92 15.41 -16.30
CA TYR A 121 -19.71 14.19 -16.39
C TYR A 121 -21.03 14.25 -15.60
N LEU A 122 -21.25 15.33 -14.85
CA LEU A 122 -22.40 15.49 -13.96
C LEU A 122 -23.43 16.45 -14.54
N SER A 123 -24.65 16.34 -14.00
CA SER A 123 -25.70 17.35 -14.25
C SER A 123 -25.42 18.64 -13.48
N HIS A 124 -26.26 19.66 -13.67
CA HIS A 124 -26.21 20.90 -12.90
C HIS A 124 -26.20 20.64 -11.39
N LYS A 125 -25.49 21.50 -10.65
CA LYS A 125 -25.23 21.36 -9.21
C LYS A 125 -26.51 21.13 -8.41
N GLU A 126 -27.60 21.79 -8.78
CA GLU A 126 -28.90 21.68 -8.13
C GLU A 126 -29.50 20.27 -8.24
N VAL A 127 -29.32 19.62 -9.39
CA VAL A 127 -29.81 18.25 -9.62
C VAL A 127 -29.05 17.28 -8.71
N VAL A 128 -27.71 17.36 -8.73
CA VAL A 128 -26.85 16.49 -7.91
C VAL A 128 -27.11 16.71 -6.41
N GLN A 129 -27.33 17.95 -6.00
CA GLN A 129 -27.71 18.27 -4.63
C GLN A 129 -29.05 17.65 -4.24
N SER A 130 -30.06 17.71 -5.12
CA SER A 130 -31.37 17.10 -4.86
C SER A 130 -31.29 15.57 -4.73
N GLU A 131 -30.46 14.91 -5.55
CA GLU A 131 -30.21 13.47 -5.47
C GLU A 131 -29.51 13.11 -4.17
N PHE A 132 -28.48 13.87 -3.79
CA PHE A 132 -27.77 13.67 -2.53
C PHE A 132 -28.70 13.77 -1.32
N MET A 133 -29.60 14.76 -1.31
CA MET A 133 -30.59 14.91 -0.23
C MET A 133 -31.58 13.73 -0.21
N SER A 134 -31.96 13.22 -1.39
CA SER A 134 -32.82 12.04 -1.51
C SER A 134 -32.13 10.78 -0.99
N TRP A 135 -30.83 10.60 -1.25
CA TRP A 135 -30.04 9.49 -0.70
C TRP A 135 -29.89 9.60 0.81
N LYS A 136 -29.69 10.83 1.31
CA LYS A 136 -29.60 11.11 2.74
C LYS A 136 -30.89 10.76 3.47
N GLU A 137 -32.06 11.09 2.91
CA GLU A 137 -33.36 10.71 3.47
C GLU A 137 -33.57 9.19 3.40
N LYS A 138 -33.22 8.55 2.28
CA LYS A 138 -33.39 7.10 2.08
C LYS A 138 -32.57 6.24 3.04
N TRP A 139 -31.39 6.71 3.44
CA TRP A 139 -30.47 5.98 4.31
C TRP A 139 -30.46 6.47 5.76
N SER A 140 -31.24 7.49 6.08
CA SER A 140 -31.51 7.91 7.46
C SER A 140 -32.38 6.89 8.19
#